data_AF-A0A5F0LWD3-F1
#
_entry.id   AF-A0A5F0LWD3-F1
#
_cell.length_a   1.000
_cell.length_b   1.000
_cell.length_c   1.000
_cell.angle_alpha   90.00
_cell.angle_beta   90.00
_cell.angle_gamma   90.00
#
_symmetry.space_group_name_H-M   'P 1'
#
loop_
_entity.id
_entity.type
_entity.pdbx_description
1 polymer ?
#
loop_
_entity_poly.entity_id
_entity_poly.type
_entity_poly.pdbx_seq_one_letter_code
_entity_poly.pdbx_strand_id
1 'polypeptide(L)'
;MLKKLFILMALCAVNGSQLVHAEEASAPQDGHARVRFFGQAVISMTFYPDKSCYGGKGVQTSRSGFGGFFGSTKSISIGMPETPEVLNLKDRDGILSKAFYREYAVSADKPLTIIATMAQSTGRHMYSCEKIGGFFIPENGKDYEVTFDYGNDTCQVNVAQIDTADAEVRLLPVKTSMVAKCSAKD
;
A
#
# COMPACT_ATOMS: atom_id res chain seq x y z
N MET A 1 -58.58 -63.22 7.81
CA MET A 1 -57.88 -62.27 8.69
C MET A 1 -56.63 -61.78 7.98
N LEU A 2 -56.62 -60.52 7.54
CA LEU A 2 -55.55 -59.95 6.71
C LEU A 2 -54.94 -58.76 7.45
N LYS A 3 -53.67 -58.88 7.82
CA LYS A 3 -52.84 -57.86 8.49
C LYS A 3 -52.76 -56.61 7.62
N LYS A 4 -53.28 -55.47 8.10
CA LYS A 4 -53.00 -54.15 7.52
C LYS A 4 -51.74 -53.58 8.18
N LEU A 5 -50.68 -53.51 7.38
CA LEU A 5 -49.38 -52.96 7.69
C LEU A 5 -49.46 -51.42 7.58
N PHE A 6 -49.14 -50.71 8.67
CA PHE A 6 -48.96 -49.26 8.66
C PHE A 6 -47.57 -48.93 8.10
N ILE A 7 -47.52 -48.18 7.00
CA ILE A 7 -46.27 -47.59 6.47
C ILE A 7 -46.33 -46.10 6.81
N LEU A 8 -45.47 -45.66 7.75
CA LEU A 8 -45.16 -44.26 7.98
C LEU A 8 -44.13 -43.83 6.91
N MET A 9 -44.51 -42.94 6.00
CA MET A 9 -43.54 -42.14 5.24
C MET A 9 -43.20 -40.89 6.08
N ALA A 10 -41.96 -40.81 6.56
CA ALA A 10 -41.41 -39.59 7.13
C ALA A 10 -40.73 -38.78 6.01
N LEU A 11 -41.20 -37.55 5.84
CA LEU A 11 -40.71 -36.53 4.91
C LEU A 11 -39.41 -35.87 5.41
N CYS A 12 -38.59 -35.46 4.44
CA CYS A 12 -37.72 -34.27 4.40
C CYS A 12 -36.55 -34.14 5.41
N ALA A 13 -35.34 -34.28 4.86
CA ALA A 13 -34.23 -33.37 5.19
C ALA A 13 -33.44 -33.08 3.92
N VAL A 14 -33.74 -31.95 3.29
CA VAL A 14 -32.88 -31.35 2.26
C VAL A 14 -31.70 -30.76 3.01
N ASN A 15 -30.55 -31.42 2.94
CA ASN A 15 -29.28 -30.82 3.35
C ASN A 15 -28.94 -29.73 2.33
N GLY A 16 -29.39 -28.51 2.60
CA GLY A 16 -28.94 -27.32 1.90
C GLY A 16 -27.48 -27.09 2.26
N SER A 17 -26.57 -27.43 1.34
CA SER A 17 -25.18 -27.01 1.38
C SER A 17 -25.17 -25.47 1.39
N GLN A 18 -24.89 -24.87 2.54
CA GLN A 18 -24.58 -23.45 2.60
C GLN A 18 -23.25 -23.27 1.86
N LEU A 19 -23.32 -22.79 0.61
CA LEU A 19 -22.18 -22.19 -0.05
C LEU A 19 -21.83 -20.96 0.77
N VAL A 20 -20.79 -21.08 1.59
CA VAL A 20 -20.12 -19.94 2.20
C VAL A 20 -19.49 -19.18 1.06
N HIS A 21 -20.13 -18.09 0.63
CA HIS A 21 -19.43 -17.06 -0.13
C HIS A 21 -18.31 -16.57 0.77
N ALA A 22 -17.06 -16.84 0.39
CA ALA A 22 -15.94 -16.09 0.90
C ALA A 22 -16.21 -14.63 0.50
N GLU A 23 -16.60 -13.82 1.48
CA GLU A 23 -16.64 -12.38 1.32
C GLU A 23 -15.20 -11.96 1.08
N GLU A 24 -14.85 -11.71 -0.18
CA GLU A 24 -13.68 -10.91 -0.51
C GLU A 24 -13.75 -9.70 0.40
N ALA A 25 -12.70 -9.47 1.18
CA ALA A 25 -12.60 -8.30 2.04
C ALA A 25 -12.56 -7.06 1.14
N SER A 26 -13.73 -6.62 0.67
CA SER A 26 -13.87 -5.41 -0.12
C SER A 26 -13.40 -4.27 0.76
N ALA A 27 -12.42 -3.50 0.26
CA ALA A 27 -11.93 -2.36 1.00
C ALA A 27 -13.11 -1.40 1.26
N PRO A 28 -13.20 -0.77 2.45
CA PRO A 28 -14.30 0.14 2.76
C PRO A 28 -14.41 1.25 1.70
N GLN A 29 -15.60 1.41 1.11
CA GLN A 29 -15.90 2.52 0.20
C GLN A 29 -16.31 3.77 0.98
N ASP A 30 -15.46 4.20 1.92
CA ASP A 30 -15.73 5.31 2.84
C ASP A 30 -15.17 6.66 2.36
N GLY A 31 -14.79 6.75 1.07
CA GLY A 31 -14.16 7.93 0.47
C GLY A 31 -12.64 7.94 0.64
N HIS A 32 -12.05 6.84 1.12
CA HIS A 32 -10.61 6.69 1.25
C HIS A 32 -10.05 5.61 0.33
N ALA A 33 -8.78 5.78 0.02
CA ALA A 33 -7.91 4.75 -0.49
C ALA A 33 -6.85 4.41 0.57
N ARG A 34 -6.14 3.29 0.40
CA ARG A 34 -5.01 2.95 1.28
C ARG A 34 -3.72 2.90 0.49
N VAL A 35 -2.65 3.42 1.06
CA VAL A 35 -1.33 3.42 0.43
C VAL A 35 -0.28 2.88 1.38
N ARG A 36 0.42 1.84 0.95
CA ARG A 36 1.57 1.23 1.63
C ARG A 36 2.86 1.81 1.07
N PHE A 37 3.64 2.48 1.90
CA PHE A 37 4.93 3.04 1.55
C PHE A 37 6.05 2.14 2.08
N PHE A 38 6.91 1.63 1.19
CA PHE A 38 8.11 0.91 1.57
C PHE A 38 9.25 1.89 1.86
N GLY A 39 9.97 1.65 2.95
CA GLY A 39 11.02 2.52 3.43
C GLY A 39 12.19 1.76 4.02
N GLN A 40 13.30 2.47 4.13
CA GLN A 40 14.53 2.04 4.80
C GLN A 40 15.31 3.29 5.24
N ALA A 41 16.33 3.13 6.07
CA ALA A 41 17.00 4.25 6.74
C ALA A 41 17.59 5.31 5.77
N VAL A 42 18.04 4.90 4.58
CA VAL A 42 18.67 5.81 3.61
C VAL A 42 17.68 6.54 2.70
N ILE A 43 16.42 6.09 2.66
CA ILE A 43 15.36 6.69 1.82
C ILE A 43 14.51 7.62 2.69
N SER A 44 14.44 8.89 2.29
CA SER A 44 13.48 9.83 2.84
C SER A 44 12.36 10.05 1.84
N MET A 45 11.17 9.57 2.18
CA MET A 45 9.97 9.73 1.39
C MET A 45 8.91 10.52 2.16
N THR A 46 8.27 11.46 1.47
CA THR A 46 7.23 12.33 1.98
C THR A 46 6.08 12.36 0.99
N PHE A 47 4.86 12.19 1.47
CA PHE A 47 3.68 12.41 0.64
C PHE A 47 2.92 13.66 1.08
N TYR A 48 2.19 14.25 0.13
CA TYR A 48 1.37 15.44 0.32
C TYR A 48 -0.05 15.08 -0.10
N PRO A 49 -0.97 14.85 0.86
CA PRO A 49 -2.34 14.49 0.56
C PRO A 49 -3.08 15.68 -0.07
N ASP A 50 -4.03 15.37 -0.94
CA ASP A 50 -4.92 16.32 -1.62
C ASP A 50 -4.19 17.39 -2.44
N LYS A 51 -2.95 17.12 -2.87
CA LYS A 51 -2.08 18.07 -3.60
C LYS A 51 -1.45 17.41 -4.82
N SER A 52 -1.39 18.14 -5.94
CA SER A 52 -0.67 17.78 -7.18
C SER A 52 0.73 18.42 -7.27
N CYS A 53 1.14 19.11 -6.21
CA CYS A 53 2.43 19.78 -6.07
C CYS A 53 3.10 19.37 -4.75
N TYR A 54 4.42 19.55 -4.65
CA TYR A 54 5.15 19.31 -3.41
C TYR A 54 5.51 20.61 -2.69
N GLY A 55 5.40 20.61 -1.36
CA GLY A 55 5.73 21.76 -0.52
C GLY A 55 4.71 21.99 0.60
N GLY A 56 5.11 22.69 1.65
CA GLY A 56 4.29 22.88 2.84
C GLY A 56 4.28 21.65 3.75
N LYS A 57 3.14 21.40 4.41
CA LYS A 57 2.99 20.30 5.38
C LYS A 57 2.79 18.96 4.65
N GLY A 58 3.84 18.15 4.60
CA GLY A 58 3.81 16.76 4.14
C GLY A 58 3.85 15.75 5.29
N VAL A 59 3.59 14.49 4.98
CA VAL A 59 3.70 13.36 5.90
C VAL A 59 4.95 12.55 5.53
N GLN A 60 5.92 12.51 6.44
CA GLN A 60 7.14 11.73 6.23
C GLN A 60 6.92 10.27 6.60
N THR A 61 7.16 9.36 5.66
CA THR A 61 6.81 7.93 5.82
C THR A 61 7.72 7.22 6.82
N SER A 62 8.92 7.73 7.08
CA SER A 62 9.90 7.17 8.03
C SER A 62 9.73 7.64 9.48
N ARG A 63 9.03 8.76 9.74
CA ARG A 63 8.78 9.28 11.09
C ARG A 63 7.39 8.86 11.55
N SER A 64 7.26 8.33 12.78
CA SER A 64 5.95 7.87 13.28
C SER A 64 4.93 9.00 13.23
N GLY A 65 3.74 8.74 12.68
CA GLY A 65 2.64 9.71 12.64
C GLY A 65 2.07 9.96 14.04
N PHE A 66 1.62 11.21 14.28
CA PHE A 66 1.07 11.78 15.52
C PHE A 66 1.98 11.67 16.78
N GLY A 67 2.83 12.70 16.98
CA GLY A 67 3.36 13.06 18.31
C GLY A 67 4.60 12.34 18.83
N GLY A 68 5.18 11.38 18.10
CA GLY A 68 6.32 10.58 18.58
C GLY A 68 7.68 11.01 18.02
N PHE A 69 8.47 11.72 18.83
CA PHE A 69 9.91 11.91 18.65
C PHE A 69 10.61 10.55 18.84
N PHE A 70 10.72 9.69 17.83
CA PHE A 70 11.74 8.63 17.66
C PHE A 70 11.54 7.95 16.29
N GLY A 71 12.59 7.85 15.48
CA GLY A 71 12.57 7.18 14.18
C GLY A 71 12.41 5.67 14.35
N SER A 72 11.17 5.16 14.25
CA SER A 72 10.89 3.74 14.35
C SER A 72 10.88 3.10 12.96
N THR A 73 11.83 2.21 12.67
CA THR A 73 11.87 1.40 11.44
C THR A 73 10.93 0.20 11.51
N LYS A 74 9.77 0.35 12.15
CA LYS A 74 8.76 -0.71 12.29
C LYS A 74 7.74 -0.60 11.17
N SER A 75 7.29 -1.76 10.70
CA SER A 75 6.14 -1.81 9.81
C SER A 75 4.86 -1.46 10.56
N ILE A 76 3.99 -0.67 9.93
CA ILE A 76 2.66 -0.30 10.45
C ILE A 76 1.64 -0.70 9.39
N SER A 77 0.75 -1.62 9.75
CA SER A 77 -0.33 -2.09 8.88
C SER A 77 -1.69 -1.62 9.39
N ILE A 78 -2.57 -1.28 8.46
CA ILE A 78 -4.01 -1.05 8.66
C ILE A 78 -4.84 -2.16 7.98
N GLY A 79 -4.20 -3.27 7.61
CA GLY A 79 -4.86 -4.46 7.04
C GLY A 79 -5.00 -4.44 5.52
N MET A 80 -4.08 -3.81 4.78
CA MET A 80 -4.00 -4.03 3.33
C MET A 80 -3.54 -5.46 3.01
N PRO A 81 -3.94 -6.07 1.88
CA PRO A 81 -3.51 -7.40 1.47
C PRO A 81 -1.99 -7.56 1.45
N GLU A 82 -1.48 -8.75 1.79
CA GLU A 82 -0.06 -9.06 1.66
C GLU A 82 0.31 -9.18 0.18
N THR A 83 1.37 -8.48 -0.23
CA THR A 83 1.91 -8.53 -1.59
C THR A 83 3.26 -9.26 -1.60
N PRO A 84 3.79 -9.64 -2.78
CA PRO A 84 5.15 -10.16 -2.87
C PRO A 84 6.19 -9.24 -2.20
N GLU A 85 6.02 -7.91 -2.25
CA GLU A 85 6.92 -6.95 -1.61
C GLU A 85 6.86 -7.02 -0.07
N VAL A 86 5.69 -7.31 0.51
CA VAL A 86 5.55 -7.54 1.96
C VAL A 86 6.14 -8.88 2.38
N LEU A 87 5.84 -9.94 1.63
CA LEU A 87 6.30 -11.30 1.93
C LEU A 87 7.83 -11.40 1.84
N ASN A 88 8.43 -10.68 0.88
CA ASN A 88 9.86 -10.65 0.63
C ASN A 88 10.52 -9.37 1.17
N LEU A 89 9.95 -8.73 2.20
CA LEU A 89 10.46 -7.45 2.73
C LEU A 89 11.95 -7.49 3.08
N LYS A 90 12.45 -8.65 3.55
CA LYS A 90 13.87 -8.85 3.88
C LYS A 90 14.80 -8.71 2.68
N ASP A 91 14.32 -8.96 1.46
CA ASP A 91 15.12 -8.81 0.24
C ASP A 91 15.41 -7.33 -0.04
N ARG A 92 14.67 -6.42 0.60
CA ARG A 92 14.89 -4.97 0.57
C ARG A 92 15.79 -4.47 1.71
N ASP A 93 16.31 -5.36 2.56
CA ASP A 93 17.23 -4.97 3.63
C ASP A 93 18.55 -4.44 3.03
N GLY A 94 18.96 -3.26 3.49
CA GLY A 94 20.29 -2.73 3.23
C GLY A 94 21.31 -3.28 4.22
N ILE A 95 22.61 -3.16 3.88
CA ILE A 95 23.75 -3.66 4.68
C ILE A 95 23.67 -3.25 6.17
N LEU A 96 23.06 -2.10 6.48
CA LEU A 96 22.90 -1.58 7.85
C LEU A 96 21.49 -1.06 8.16
N SER A 97 20.48 -1.37 7.34
CA SER A 97 19.12 -0.86 7.54
C SER A 97 18.07 -1.86 7.12
N LYS A 98 17.22 -2.25 8.08
CA LYS A 98 16.05 -3.07 7.79
C LYS A 98 15.01 -2.29 7.00
N ALA A 99 14.44 -2.94 6.00
CA ALA A 99 13.27 -2.45 5.32
C ALA A 99 12.04 -2.53 6.23
N PHE A 100 11.12 -1.60 6.02
CA PHE A 100 9.83 -1.54 6.68
C PHE A 100 8.79 -1.04 5.69
N TYR A 101 7.51 -1.22 6.01
CA TYR A 101 6.42 -0.61 5.26
C TYR A 101 5.46 0.11 6.19
N ARG A 102 4.78 1.14 5.70
CA ARG A 102 3.71 1.78 6.47
C ARG A 102 2.51 2.07 5.62
N GLU A 103 1.35 1.70 6.13
CA GLU A 103 0.07 1.88 5.48
C GLU A 103 -0.62 3.12 6.02
N TYR A 104 -1.22 3.89 5.12
CA TYR A 104 -1.95 5.12 5.43
C TYR A 104 -3.29 5.09 4.70
N ALA A 105 -4.35 5.52 5.38
CA ALA A 105 -5.57 5.95 4.70
C ALA A 105 -5.34 7.35 4.12
N VAL A 106 -5.75 7.55 2.88
CA VAL A 106 -5.67 8.83 2.15
C VAL A 106 -7.02 9.12 1.51
N SER A 107 -7.31 10.38 1.21
CA SER A 107 -8.52 10.72 0.46
C SER A 107 -8.50 10.06 -0.92
N ALA A 108 -9.59 9.39 -1.27
CA ALA A 108 -9.81 8.95 -2.64
C ALA A 108 -10.17 10.13 -3.55
N ASP A 109 -9.99 9.94 -4.85
CA ASP A 109 -10.39 10.87 -5.92
C ASP A 109 -9.75 12.27 -5.82
N LYS A 110 -8.70 12.40 -5.00
CA LYS A 110 -7.90 13.61 -4.84
C LYS A 110 -6.42 13.33 -5.12
N PRO A 111 -5.66 14.30 -5.64
CA PRO A 111 -4.25 14.08 -5.93
C PRO A 111 -3.44 13.69 -4.68
N LEU A 112 -2.60 12.65 -4.82
CA LEU A 112 -1.60 12.27 -3.83
C LEU A 112 -0.21 12.48 -4.45
N THR A 113 0.50 13.49 -3.98
CA THR A 113 1.88 13.75 -4.40
C THR A 113 2.86 12.97 -3.53
N ILE A 114 3.87 12.36 -4.14
CA ILE A 114 4.95 11.63 -3.48
C ILE A 114 6.27 12.22 -3.91
N ILE A 115 7.14 12.49 -2.94
CA ILE A 115 8.52 12.90 -3.15
C ILE A 115 9.43 11.98 -2.37
N ALA A 116 10.48 11.51 -3.04
CA ALA A 116 11.54 10.74 -2.43
C ALA A 116 12.91 11.35 -2.71
N THR A 117 13.79 11.18 -1.74
CA THR A 117 15.21 11.57 -1.80
C THR A 117 15.99 10.45 -1.14
N MET A 118 17.19 10.19 -1.64
CA MET A 118 18.08 9.21 -1.06
C MET A 118 19.50 9.75 -1.14
N ALA A 119 20.24 9.60 -0.05
CA ALA A 119 21.65 9.91 0.00
C ALA A 119 22.36 8.83 0.81
N GLN A 120 23.33 8.16 0.18
CA GLN A 120 24.16 7.15 0.82
C GLN A 120 25.63 7.45 0.51
N SER A 121 26.46 7.43 1.56
CA SER A 121 27.92 7.52 1.43
C SER A 121 28.54 6.19 1.83
N THR A 122 29.36 5.61 0.95
CA THR A 122 30.14 4.39 1.23
C THR A 122 31.61 4.71 1.50
N GLY A 123 31.93 5.97 1.84
CA GLY A 123 33.29 6.46 2.11
C GLY A 123 34.17 6.67 0.88
N ARG A 124 33.98 5.89 -0.21
CA ARG A 124 34.67 6.06 -1.50
C ARG A 124 33.78 6.64 -2.60
N HIS A 125 32.46 6.47 -2.49
CA HIS A 125 31.48 7.00 -3.43
C HIS A 125 30.28 7.58 -2.68
N MET A 126 29.76 8.70 -3.18
CA MET A 126 28.49 9.26 -2.75
C MET A 126 27.46 8.94 -3.83
N TYR A 127 26.44 8.18 -3.47
CA TYR A 127 25.33 7.88 -4.33
C TYR A 127 24.10 8.62 -3.81
N SER A 128 23.54 9.50 -4.64
CA SER A 128 22.40 10.31 -4.25
C SER A 128 21.38 10.39 -5.37
N CYS A 129 20.13 10.23 -4.99
CA CYS A 129 18.99 10.53 -5.84
C CYS A 129 18.54 11.95 -5.49
N GLU A 130 18.73 12.88 -6.43
CA GLU A 130 18.07 14.18 -6.35
C GLU A 130 16.55 13.98 -6.31
N LYS A 131 15.85 14.97 -5.76
CA LYS A 131 14.41 14.89 -5.46
C LYS A 131 13.60 14.38 -6.66
N ILE A 132 13.13 13.14 -6.57
CA ILE A 132 12.28 12.50 -7.57
C ILE A 132 10.90 12.24 -7.01
N GLY A 133 9.90 12.18 -7.89
CA GLY A 133 8.54 11.92 -7.48
C GLY A 133 7.52 12.27 -8.56
N GLY A 134 6.27 12.13 -8.18
CA GLY A 134 5.13 12.40 -9.04
C GLY A 134 3.86 12.44 -8.22
N PHE A 135 2.73 12.63 -8.88
CA PHE A 135 1.42 12.49 -8.26
C PHE A 135 0.53 11.55 -9.06
N PHE A 136 -0.44 10.96 -8.38
CA PHE A 136 -1.51 10.19 -8.98
C PHE A 136 -2.82 10.45 -8.21
N ILE A 137 -3.93 9.95 -8.71
CA ILE A 137 -5.24 10.06 -8.04
C ILE A 137 -5.65 8.64 -7.66
N PRO A 138 -5.65 8.28 -6.36
CA PRO A 138 -6.08 6.97 -5.92
C PRO A 138 -7.61 6.86 -5.97
N GLU A 139 -8.12 5.73 -6.41
CA GLU A 139 -9.55 5.44 -6.51
C GLU A 139 -10.12 4.98 -5.15
N ASN A 140 -11.41 5.27 -4.93
CA ASN A 140 -12.09 4.90 -3.70
C ASN A 140 -12.11 3.38 -3.47
N GLY A 141 -11.75 2.96 -2.26
CA GLY A 141 -11.67 1.54 -1.90
C GLY A 141 -10.56 0.78 -2.64
N LYS A 142 -9.54 1.46 -3.17
CA LYS A 142 -8.37 0.81 -3.76
C LYS A 142 -7.15 0.91 -2.86
N ASP A 143 -6.30 -0.10 -3.01
CA ASP A 143 -5.05 -0.25 -2.28
C ASP A 143 -3.88 -0.02 -3.24
N TYR A 144 -2.87 0.71 -2.78
CA TYR A 144 -1.70 1.02 -3.58
C TYR A 144 -0.41 0.78 -2.80
N GLU A 145 0.65 0.38 -3.50
CA GLU A 145 2.00 0.32 -2.95
C GLU A 145 2.89 1.35 -3.62
N VAL A 146 3.79 1.93 -2.82
CA VAL A 146 4.80 2.87 -3.26
C VAL A 146 6.16 2.32 -2.86
N THR A 147 6.96 2.00 -3.87
CA THR A 147 8.35 1.60 -3.71
C THR A 147 9.29 2.67 -4.24
N PHE A 148 10.51 2.67 -3.72
CA PHE A 148 11.59 3.46 -4.25
C PHE A 148 12.73 2.51 -4.57
N ASP A 149 13.04 2.42 -5.86
CA ASP A 149 14.05 1.52 -6.38
C ASP A 149 15.24 2.34 -6.83
N TYR A 150 16.43 1.90 -6.42
CA TYR A 150 17.68 2.60 -6.68
C TYR A 150 18.82 1.61 -6.89
N GLY A 151 19.71 1.92 -7.84
CA GLY A 151 20.79 1.05 -8.27
C GLY A 151 21.16 1.30 -9.74
N ASN A 152 22.36 0.92 -10.15
CA ASN A 152 22.89 1.13 -11.51
C ASN A 152 22.66 2.56 -12.04
N ASP A 153 22.90 3.58 -11.20
CA ASP A 153 22.70 5.00 -11.55
C ASP A 153 21.26 5.43 -11.86
N THR A 154 20.28 4.63 -11.47
CA THR A 154 18.86 4.96 -11.62
C THR A 154 18.16 5.07 -10.27
N CYS A 155 17.23 6.02 -10.17
CA CYS A 155 16.37 6.21 -9.01
C CYS A 155 14.93 6.39 -9.50
N GLN A 156 14.00 5.62 -8.96
CA GLN A 156 12.61 5.67 -9.40
C GLN A 156 11.65 5.49 -8.24
N VAL A 157 10.59 6.31 -8.22
CA VAL A 157 9.40 6.08 -7.40
C VAL A 157 8.42 5.30 -8.25
N ASN A 158 8.03 4.12 -7.79
CA ASN A 158 7.05 3.28 -8.45
C ASN A 158 5.77 3.26 -7.62
N VAL A 159 4.63 3.34 -8.32
CA VAL A 159 3.31 3.21 -7.71
C VAL A 159 2.62 2.05 -8.41
N ALA A 160 2.08 1.13 -7.62
CA ALA A 160 1.29 0.01 -8.13
C ALA A 160 -0.02 -0.08 -7.37
N GLN A 161 -1.12 -0.35 -8.07
CA GLN A 161 -2.37 -0.76 -7.45
C GLN A 161 -2.28 -2.23 -7.09
N ILE A 162 -2.74 -2.57 -5.89
CA ILE A 162 -2.92 -3.94 -5.45
C ILE A 162 -4.28 -4.40 -5.98
N ASP A 163 -4.23 -5.30 -6.95
CA ASP A 163 -5.40 -6.01 -7.43
C ASP A 163 -5.46 -7.37 -6.76
N THR A 164 -6.64 -7.73 -6.25
CA THR A 164 -6.88 -9.00 -5.53
C THR A 164 -7.92 -9.87 -6.24
N ALA A 165 -8.30 -9.48 -7.47
CA ALA A 165 -9.21 -10.27 -8.28
C ALA A 165 -8.66 -11.68 -8.51
N ASP A 166 -9.56 -12.67 -8.42
CA ASP A 166 -9.29 -14.10 -8.64
C ASP A 166 -8.48 -14.81 -7.54
N ALA A 167 -8.51 -14.30 -6.30
CA ALA A 167 -7.77 -14.86 -5.15
C ALA A 167 -6.23 -14.87 -5.32
N GLU A 168 -5.71 -14.14 -6.32
CA GLU A 168 -4.29 -13.86 -6.51
C GLU A 168 -4.02 -12.37 -6.32
N VAL A 169 -2.89 -12.06 -5.66
CA VAL A 169 -2.46 -10.67 -5.47
C VAL A 169 -1.58 -10.26 -6.64
N ARG A 170 -2.03 -9.25 -7.41
CA ARG A 170 -1.34 -8.70 -8.57
C ARG A 170 -1.00 -7.22 -8.34
N LEU A 171 0.17 -6.80 -8.81
CA LEU A 171 0.60 -5.40 -8.77
C LEU A 171 0.45 -4.78 -10.17
N LEU A 172 -0.52 -3.88 -10.31
CA LEU A 172 -0.80 -3.17 -11.56
C LEU A 172 -0.08 -1.81 -11.55
N PRO A 173 0.87 -1.55 -12.47
CA PRO A 173 1.57 -0.27 -12.49
C PRO A 173 0.62 0.92 -12.66
N VAL A 174 0.78 1.93 -11.81
CA VAL A 174 0.03 3.19 -11.87
C VAL A 174 0.91 4.26 -12.50
N LYS A 175 0.41 4.88 -13.57
CA LYS A 175 1.09 6.00 -14.20
C LYS A 175 1.04 7.23 -13.29
N THR A 176 2.21 7.75 -12.95
CA THR A 176 2.33 9.03 -12.23
C THR A 176 2.49 10.19 -13.19
N SER A 177 2.06 11.37 -12.75
CA SER A 177 2.26 12.64 -13.44
C SER A 177 3.44 13.40 -12.84
N MET A 178 4.10 14.23 -13.66
CA MET A 178 5.19 15.09 -13.20
C MET A 178 4.69 16.06 -12.13
N VAL A 179 5.51 16.27 -11.11
CA VAL A 179 5.20 17.15 -9.98
C VAL A 179 6.11 18.37 -9.98
N ALA A 180 5.52 19.54 -9.69
CA ALA A 180 6.25 20.78 -9.45
C ALA A 180 6.18 21.20 -7.98
N LYS A 181 7.03 22.14 -7.57
CA LYS A 181 6.93 22.77 -6.25
C LYS A 181 5.65 23.59 -6.17
N CYS A 182 4.94 23.52 -5.05
CA CYS A 182 3.80 24.37 -4.78
C CYS A 182 4.19 25.85 -4.85
N SER A 183 3.33 26.66 -5.46
CA SER A 183 3.38 28.11 -5.46
C SER A 183 2.94 28.66 -4.10
N ALA A 184 3.10 29.98 -3.91
CA ALA A 184 2.64 30.65 -2.69
C ALA A 184 1.09 30.66 -2.53
N LYS A 185 0.34 30.19 -3.53
CA LYS A 185 -1.13 30.19 -3.56
C LYS A 185 -1.76 28.81 -3.33
N ASP A 186 -0.95 27.76 -3.17
CA ASP A 186 -1.38 26.36 -3.06
C ASP A 186 -1.45 25.82 -1.63
#